data_AF-A0A7S3KH48-F1
#
_entry.id   AF-A0A7S3KH48-F1
#
_cell.length_a   1.000
_cell.length_b   1.000
_cell.length_c   1.000
_cell.angle_alpha   90.00
_cell.angle_beta   90.00
_cell.angle_gamma   90.00
#
_symmetry.space_group_name_H-M   'P 1'
#
loop_
_entity.id
_entity.type
_entity.pdbx_description
1 polymer ?
#
loop_
_entity_poly.entity_id
_entity_poly.type
_entity_poly.pdbx_seq_one_letter_code
_entity_poly.pdbx_strand_id
1 'polypeptide(L)'
;RLFRGTQQGELYFSTLLESIWSMLILLTTSNFPDVMILSFRINRIYALFFIFYLVFGMFFLLNLVLAIYYSNYKSRIDESIHKFVTARGQFLNDKFDFYDKYNCGFLSPKEFK
;
A
#
# COMPACT_ATOMS: atom_id res chain seq x y z
N ARG A 1 7.62 -32.37 0.32
CA ARG A 1 6.36 -31.57 0.24
C ARG A 1 5.57 -31.86 1.50
N LEU A 2 5.35 -30.85 2.36
CA LEU A 2 4.74 -30.99 3.69
C LEU A 2 3.37 -31.70 3.69
N PHE A 3 2.61 -31.59 2.59
CA PHE A 3 1.25 -32.13 2.45
C PHE A 3 1.13 -33.31 1.47
N ARG A 4 2.22 -33.94 1.04
CA ARG A 4 2.16 -35.04 0.05
C ARG A 4 1.43 -36.27 0.62
N GLY A 5 0.42 -36.78 -0.08
CA GLY A 5 -0.38 -37.93 0.36
C GLY A 5 -1.50 -37.59 1.35
N THR A 6 -1.82 -36.30 1.53
CA THR A 6 -2.97 -35.83 2.31
C THR A 6 -4.04 -35.27 1.38
N GLN A 7 -5.31 -35.25 1.83
CA GLN A 7 -6.42 -34.67 1.06
C GLN A 7 -6.16 -33.19 0.69
N GLN A 8 -5.48 -32.44 1.55
CA GLN A 8 -5.04 -31.06 1.27
C GLN A 8 -4.00 -31.00 0.17
N GLY A 9 -3.09 -31.97 0.18
CA GLY A 9 -2.07 -32.14 -0.84
C GLY A 9 -2.64 -32.25 -2.25
N GLU A 10 -3.77 -32.93 -2.38
CA GLU A 10 -4.44 -33.12 -3.67
C GLU A 10 -5.32 -31.94 -4.06
N LEU A 11 -6.03 -31.33 -3.11
CA LEU A 11 -6.95 -30.22 -3.38
C LEU A 11 -6.25 -28.86 -3.57
N TYR A 12 -5.26 -28.54 -2.75
CA TYR A 12 -4.65 -27.20 -2.69
C TYR A 12 -3.16 -27.17 -3.01
N PHE A 13 -2.45 -28.30 -2.90
CA PHE A 13 -0.98 -28.36 -3.02
C PHE A 13 -0.48 -29.39 -4.06
N SER A 14 -1.29 -29.62 -5.10
CA SER A 14 -1.05 -30.66 -6.12
C SER A 14 0.18 -30.35 -6.97
N THR A 15 0.30 -29.11 -7.42
CA THR A 15 1.47 -28.58 -8.13
C THR A 15 2.08 -27.42 -7.36
N LEU A 16 3.31 -27.02 -7.73
CA LEU A 16 3.97 -25.88 -7.12
C LEU A 16 3.22 -24.57 -7.40
N LEU A 17 2.66 -24.42 -8.61
CA LEU A 17 1.88 -23.24 -8.97
C LEU A 17 0.58 -23.15 -8.16
N GLU A 18 -0.17 -24.25 -8.06
CA GLU A 18 -1.38 -24.34 -7.24
C GLU A 18 -1.09 -24.08 -5.76
N SER A 19 0.06 -24.56 -5.28
CA SER A 19 0.51 -24.30 -3.91
C SER A 19 0.76 -22.81 -3.66
N ILE A 20 1.46 -22.13 -4.58
CA ILE A 20 1.71 -20.69 -4.49
C ILE A 20 0.41 -19.92 -4.55
N TRP A 21 -0.47 -20.29 -5.48
CA TRP A 21 -1.78 -19.66 -5.66
C TRP A 21 -2.65 -19.78 -4.40
N SER A 22 -2.75 -20.98 -3.85
CA SER A 22 -3.50 -21.25 -2.61
C SER A 22 -2.94 -20.47 -1.42
N MET A 23 -1.61 -20.37 -1.31
CA MET A 23 -0.97 -19.56 -0.26
C MET A 23 -1.17 -18.06 -0.46
N LEU A 24 -1.18 -17.58 -1.71
CA LEU A 24 -1.47 -16.17 -2.03
C LEU A 24 -2.91 -15.79 -1.64
N ILE A 25 -3.89 -16.65 -1.94
CA ILE A 25 -5.28 -16.46 -1.50
C ILE A 25 -5.40 -16.54 0.04
N LEU A 26 -4.56 -17.37 0.67
CA LEU A 26 -4.49 -17.44 2.12
C LEU A 26 -3.90 -16.18 2.75
N LEU A 27 -2.93 -15.54 2.11
CA LEU A 27 -2.40 -14.25 2.54
C LEU A 27 -3.49 -13.17 2.60
N THR A 28 -4.48 -13.23 1.70
CA THR A 28 -5.65 -12.35 1.69
C THR A 28 -6.80 -12.87 2.56
N THR A 29 -6.58 -13.93 3.34
CA THR A 29 -7.55 -14.60 4.24
C THR A 29 -8.82 -15.12 3.56
N SER A 30 -8.86 -15.18 2.22
CA SER A 30 -10.10 -15.47 1.49
C SER A 30 -10.49 -16.95 1.49
N ASN A 31 -9.54 -17.83 1.79
CA ASN A 31 -9.73 -19.28 1.86
C ASN A 31 -9.48 -19.85 3.28
N PHE A 32 -9.53 -19.00 4.31
CA PHE A 32 -9.51 -19.41 5.72
C PHE A 32 -10.94 -19.55 6.25
N PRO A 33 -11.30 -20.63 6.98
CA PRO A 33 -10.46 -21.72 7.50
C PRO A 33 -10.34 -22.93 6.57
N ASP A 34 -10.93 -22.90 5.37
CA ASP A 34 -11.10 -24.07 4.49
C ASP A 34 -9.79 -24.77 4.11
N VAL A 35 -8.71 -24.04 3.86
CA VAL A 35 -7.39 -24.63 3.59
C VAL A 35 -6.75 -25.24 4.85
N MET A 36 -7.04 -24.68 6.02
CA MET A 36 -6.46 -25.11 7.30
C MET A 36 -7.20 -26.31 7.90
N ILE A 37 -8.52 -26.37 7.80
CA ILE A 37 -9.36 -27.34 8.53
C ILE A 37 -9.05 -28.80 8.16
N LEU A 38 -8.74 -29.06 6.89
CA LEU A 38 -8.34 -30.38 6.43
C LEU A 38 -7.00 -30.83 7.05
N SER A 39 -6.08 -29.88 7.29
CA SER A 39 -4.81 -30.15 7.99
C SER A 39 -4.98 -30.35 9.48
N PHE A 40 -5.87 -29.58 10.07
CA PHE A 40 -6.23 -29.72 11.48
C PHE A 40 -6.84 -31.09 11.79
N ARG A 41 -7.66 -31.63 10.88
CA ARG A 41 -8.28 -32.95 11.00
C ARG A 41 -7.29 -34.11 10.98
N ILE A 42 -6.16 -33.97 10.29
CA ILE A 42 -5.10 -35.00 10.23
C ILE A 42 -4.16 -34.89 11.43
N ASN A 43 -3.59 -33.70 11.66
CA ASN A 43 -2.73 -33.45 12.82
C ASN A 43 -2.71 -31.95 13.14
N ARG A 44 -3.00 -31.62 14.40
CA ARG A 44 -3.06 -30.24 14.91
C ARG A 44 -1.76 -29.46 14.71
N ILE A 45 -0.61 -30.14 14.67
CA ILE A 45 0.69 -29.50 14.46
C ILE A 45 0.78 -28.86 13.07
N TYR A 46 0.16 -29.44 12.04
CA TYR A 46 0.17 -28.85 10.69
C TYR A 46 -0.64 -27.56 10.61
N ALA A 47 -1.60 -27.32 11.51
CA ALA A 47 -2.32 -26.05 11.59
C ALA A 47 -1.42 -24.89 12.06
N LEU A 48 -0.38 -25.17 12.86
CA LEU A 48 0.56 -24.14 13.32
C LEU A 48 1.33 -23.48 12.17
N PHE A 49 1.61 -24.22 11.09
CA PHE A 49 2.23 -23.67 9.89
C PHE A 49 1.37 -22.54 9.29
N PHE A 50 0.07 -22.78 9.13
CA PHE A 50 -0.86 -21.79 8.57
C PHE A 50 -1.05 -20.59 9.49
N ILE A 51 -1.10 -20.81 10.80
CA ILE A 51 -1.19 -19.72 11.79
C ILE A 51 0.06 -18.85 11.73
N PHE A 52 1.26 -19.45 11.73
CA PHE A 52 2.51 -18.70 11.62
C PHE A 52 2.58 -17.92 10.30
N TYR A 53 2.21 -18.55 9.19
CA TYR A 53 2.13 -17.89 7.88
C TYR A 53 1.19 -16.69 7.88
N LEU A 54 0.00 -16.82 8.47
CA LEU A 54 -0.98 -15.73 8.56
C LEU A 54 -0.51 -14.60 9.47
N VAL A 55 0.03 -14.93 10.65
CA VAL A 55 0.56 -13.92 11.58
C VAL A 55 1.69 -13.14 10.92
N PHE A 56 2.66 -13.84 10.32
CA PHE A 56 3.76 -13.18 9.62
C PHE A 56 3.29 -12.41 8.39
N GLY A 57 2.41 -12.99 7.57
CA GLY A 57 1.88 -12.37 6.37
C GLY A 57 1.10 -11.09 6.67
N MET A 58 0.16 -11.15 7.61
CA MET A 58 -0.71 -10.01 7.91
C MET A 58 -0.02 -8.93 8.73
N PHE A 59 0.72 -9.30 9.78
CA PHE A 59 1.29 -8.30 10.67
C PHE A 59 2.64 -7.77 10.21
N PHE A 60 3.41 -8.56 9.47
CA PHE A 60 4.71 -8.13 8.98
C PHE A 60 4.66 -7.74 7.50
N LEU A 61 4.34 -8.68 6.59
CA LEU A 61 4.46 -8.41 5.15
C LEU A 61 3.47 -7.35 4.66
N LEU A 62 2.18 -7.46 4.97
CA LEU A 62 1.18 -6.48 4.52
C LEU A 62 1.45 -5.09 5.10
N ASN A 63 1.80 -5.01 6.40
CA ASN A 63 2.16 -3.73 7.03
C ASN A 63 3.44 -3.12 6.45
N LEU A 64 4.44 -3.93 6.09
CA LEU A 64 5.65 -3.45 5.42
C LEU A 64 5.33 -2.90 4.03
N VAL A 65 4.54 -3.62 3.23
CA VAL A 65 4.11 -3.16 1.90
C VAL A 65 3.33 -1.86 2.01
N LEU A 66 2.42 -1.76 2.97
CA LEU A 66 1.65 -0.55 3.24
C LEU A 66 2.58 0.61 3.64
N ALA A 67 3.56 0.38 4.51
CA ALA A 67 4.52 1.40 4.92
C ALA A 67 5.34 1.94 3.75
N ILE A 68 5.84 1.06 2.88
CA ILE A 68 6.59 1.46 1.68
C ILE A 68 5.68 2.25 0.72
N TYR A 69 4.47 1.75 0.46
CA TYR A 69 3.52 2.42 -0.41
C TYR A 69 3.17 3.81 0.12
N TYR A 70 2.84 3.91 1.41
CA TYR A 70 2.51 5.16 2.08
C TYR A 70 3.66 6.16 2.03
N SER A 71 4.90 5.72 2.29
CA SER A 71 6.07 6.60 2.21
C SER A 71 6.25 7.20 0.81
N ASN A 72 6.10 6.38 -0.23
CA ASN A 72 6.19 6.85 -1.61
C ASN A 72 5.04 7.79 -1.96
N TYR A 73 3.81 7.44 -1.59
CA TYR A 73 2.62 8.26 -1.80
C TYR A 73 2.76 9.64 -1.14
N LYS A 74 3.20 9.67 0.12
CA LYS A 74 3.42 10.91 0.87
C LYS A 74 4.49 11.78 0.20
N SER A 75 5.59 11.21 -0.28
CA SER A 75 6.62 11.95 -1.00
C SER A 75 6.08 12.58 -2.29
N ARG A 76 5.22 11.87 -3.05
CA ARG A 76 4.60 12.41 -4.27
C ARG A 76 3.59 13.52 -3.99
N ILE A 77 2.84 13.41 -2.90
CA ILE A 77 1.93 14.48 -2.47
C ILE A 77 2.72 15.72 -2.09
N ASP A 78 3.77 15.56 -1.29
CA ASP A 78 4.60 16.68 -0.84
C ASP A 78 5.22 17.42 -2.03
N GLU A 79 5.73 16.68 -3.02
CA GLU A 79 6.24 17.23 -4.26
C GLU A 79 5.16 18.01 -5.03
N SER A 80 3.92 17.49 -5.08
CA SER A 80 2.79 18.14 -5.74
C SER A 80 2.36 19.42 -5.01
N ILE A 81 2.34 19.40 -3.68
CA ILE A 81 2.03 20.56 -2.84
C ILE A 81 3.09 21.64 -3.04
N HIS A 82 4.37 21.29 -3.01
CA HIS A 82 5.46 22.22 -3.24
C HIS A 82 5.36 22.90 -4.62
N LYS A 83 5.08 22.13 -5.68
CA LYS A 83 4.86 22.69 -7.02
C LYS A 83 3.68 23.64 -7.05
N PHE A 84 2.56 23.29 -6.42
CA PHE A 84 1.37 24.13 -6.34
C PHE A 84 1.64 25.45 -5.60
N VAL A 85 2.29 25.39 -4.43
CA VAL A 85 2.62 26.58 -3.63
C VAL A 85 3.58 27.50 -4.40
N THR A 86 4.61 26.94 -5.04
CA THR A 86 5.57 27.71 -5.85
C THR A 86 4.88 28.37 -7.04
N ALA A 87 4.07 27.63 -7.80
CA ALA A 87 3.34 28.16 -8.95
C ALA A 87 2.36 29.27 -8.53
N ARG A 88 1.67 29.09 -7.39
CA ARG A 88 0.80 30.12 -6.82
C ARG A 88 1.60 31.36 -6.42
N GLY A 89 2.75 31.18 -5.78
CA GLY A 89 3.64 32.29 -5.38
C GLY A 89 4.13 33.07 -6.60
N GLN A 90 4.60 32.38 -7.64
CA GLN A 90 5.00 32.98 -8.91
C GLN A 90 3.84 33.75 -9.55
N PHE A 91 2.66 33.14 -9.68
CA PHE A 91 1.49 33.80 -10.24
C PHE A 91 1.11 35.08 -9.48
N LEU A 92 1.16 35.06 -8.14
CA LEU A 92 0.86 36.23 -7.32
C LEU A 92 1.91 37.32 -7.47
N ASN A 93 3.20 36.96 -7.53
CA ASN A 93 4.29 37.91 -7.75
C ASN A 93 4.20 38.52 -9.15
N ASP A 94 4.00 37.72 -10.19
CA ASP A 94 3.83 38.19 -11.57
C ASP A 94 2.63 39.15 -11.69
N LYS A 95 1.53 38.86 -10.99
CA LYS A 95 0.37 39.75 -10.93
C LYS A 95 0.67 41.01 -10.14
N PHE A 96 1.38 40.93 -9.03
CA PHE A 96 1.78 42.10 -8.24
C PHE A 96 2.65 43.04 -9.05
N ASP A 97 3.69 42.51 -9.71
CA ASP A 97 4.62 43.27 -10.56
C ASP A 97 3.90 43.92 -11.75
N PHE A 98 2.86 43.27 -12.28
CA PHE A 98 2.01 43.86 -13.32
C PHE A 98 1.23 45.09 -12.84
N TYR A 99 0.79 45.12 -11.58
CA TYR A 99 0.03 46.24 -11.01
C TYR A 99 0.93 47.34 -10.40
N ASP A 100 2.15 47.02 -9.93
CA ASP A 100 3.12 47.98 -9.37
C ASP A 100 3.89 48.73 -10.47
N LYS A 101 3.20 49.65 -11.16
CA LYS A 101 3.76 50.43 -12.29
C LYS A 101 4.98 51.27 -11.91
N TYR A 102 5.14 51.63 -10.64
CA TYR A 102 6.20 52.50 -10.17
C TYR A 102 7.32 51.74 -9.45
N ASN A 103 7.22 50.41 -9.36
CA ASN A 103 8.20 49.52 -8.74
C ASN A 103 8.53 49.93 -7.30
N CYS A 104 7.49 50.31 -6.54
CA CYS A 104 7.61 50.84 -5.19
C CYS A 104 7.67 49.72 -4.13
N GLY A 105 7.33 48.49 -4.49
CA GLY A 105 7.22 47.35 -3.57
C GLY A 105 5.93 47.35 -2.76
N PHE A 106 4.96 48.20 -3.10
CA PHE A 106 3.63 48.25 -2.50
C PHE A 106 2.60 48.78 -3.51
N LEU A 107 1.35 48.31 -3.41
CA LEU A 107 0.25 48.77 -4.24
C LEU A 107 -0.54 49.86 -3.53
N SER A 108 -0.74 51.00 -4.19
CA SER A 108 -1.60 52.08 -3.69
C SER A 108 -3.08 51.79 -4.01
N PRO A 109 -4.04 52.33 -3.24
CA PRO A 109 -5.48 52.13 -3.49
C PRO A 109 -5.96 52.61 -4.87
N LYS A 110 -5.19 53.48 -5.55
CA LYS A 110 -5.49 53.99 -6.89
C LYS A 110 -5.11 53.00 -7.99
N GLU A 111 -4.20 52.06 -7.71
CA GLU A 111 -3.72 51.03 -8.64
C GLU A 111 -4.57 49.74 -8.57
N PHE A 112 -5.44 49.64 -7.57
CA PHE A 112 -6.41 48.55 -7.39
C PHE A 112 -7.72 48.73 -8.19
N LYS A 113 -7.90 49.86 -8.89
CA LYS A 113 -9.11 50.20 -9.67
C LYS A 113 -8.93 49.86 -11.14
#